data_AF-A0A7K2MZ98-F1
#
_entry.id   AF-A0A7K2MZ98-F1
#
_cell.length_a   1.000
_cell.length_b   1.000
_cell.length_c   1.000
_cell.angle_alpha   90.00
_cell.angle_beta   90.00
_cell.angle_gamma   90.00
#
_symmetry.space_group_name_H-M   'P 1'
#
loop_
_entity.id
_entity.type
_entity.pdbx_description
1 polymer ?
#
loop_
_entity_poly.entity_id
_entity_poly.type
_entity_poly.pdbx_seq_one_letter_code
_entity_poly.pdbx_strand_id
1 'polypeptide(L)'
;YHLLDSLNRAVRSKSEAVIDGRAMSFQRLTKSASDHQQVCQWLWTVLLGDGTRALVAAGEWNRARAHSRQHRGIGQRLFDGRQVEVLVRCLGAQPSDALMFLHKSQPVEPWEQSVAAALTVLCHRAADEHPVEPIDKMVQHYLALDSAPELAVFRSRVGLVVLDLSPKTRQSEAMRRLAYEAMTQTDGYVARDVLAHPVCREALGHGERRTLSAAVASAGLGQGHIPEP
;
A
#
# COMPACT_ATOMS: atom_id res chain seq x y z
N TYR A 1 -11.11 3.52 -9.10
CA TYR A 1 -10.58 3.15 -10.42
C TYR A 1 -11.32 3.83 -11.57
N HIS A 2 -12.60 3.53 -11.81
CA HIS A 2 -13.34 4.03 -12.98
C HIS A 2 -13.33 5.55 -13.14
N LEU A 3 -13.48 6.32 -12.05
CA LEU A 3 -13.37 7.78 -12.09
C LEU A 3 -11.99 8.24 -12.59
N LEU A 4 -10.89 7.67 -12.07
CA LEU A 4 -9.53 8.03 -12.48
C LEU A 4 -9.28 7.71 -13.96
N ASP A 5 -9.75 6.55 -14.43
CA ASP A 5 -9.60 6.15 -15.84
C ASP A 5 -10.43 7.04 -16.78
N SER A 6 -11.67 7.35 -16.41
CA SER A 6 -12.52 8.29 -17.17
C SER A 6 -11.93 9.70 -17.22
N LEU A 7 -11.43 10.22 -16.09
CA LEU A 7 -10.78 11.53 -16.02
C LEU A 7 -9.52 11.57 -16.88
N ASN A 8 -8.66 10.54 -16.79
CA ASN A 8 -7.45 10.45 -17.60
C ASN A 8 -7.75 10.39 -19.09
N ARG A 9 -8.77 9.61 -19.51
CA ARG A 9 -9.20 9.59 -20.90
C ARG A 9 -9.68 10.96 -21.36
N ALA A 10 -10.61 11.58 -20.63
CA ALA A 10 -11.20 12.86 -21.01
C ALA A 10 -10.19 14.00 -21.09
N VAL A 11 -9.27 14.09 -20.12
CA VAL A 11 -8.19 15.09 -20.15
C VAL A 11 -7.26 14.87 -21.35
N ARG A 12 -6.88 13.61 -21.65
CA ARG A 12 -6.00 13.30 -22.78
C ARG A 12 -6.65 13.60 -24.13
N SER A 13 -7.93 13.29 -24.30
CA SER A 13 -8.68 13.57 -25.53
C SER A 13 -9.24 14.99 -25.60
N LYS A 14 -9.04 15.82 -24.56
CA LYS A 14 -9.66 17.15 -24.43
C LYS A 14 -11.18 17.07 -24.61
N SER A 15 -11.81 16.05 -24.03
CA SER A 15 -13.25 15.81 -24.12
C SER A 15 -13.93 16.05 -22.77
N GLU A 16 -15.19 15.64 -22.66
CA GLU A 16 -15.97 15.74 -21.44
C GLU A 16 -15.88 14.44 -20.62
N ALA A 17 -16.10 14.56 -19.31
CA ALA A 17 -16.41 13.43 -18.43
C ALA A 17 -17.47 13.82 -17.41
N VAL A 18 -18.19 12.83 -16.91
CA VAL A 18 -19.16 13.00 -15.81
C VAL A 18 -18.47 12.69 -14.49
N ILE A 19 -18.49 13.65 -13.56
CA ILE A 19 -17.94 13.54 -12.21
C ILE A 19 -19.07 13.85 -11.23
N ASP A 20 -19.42 12.90 -10.37
CA ASP A 20 -20.51 13.03 -9.39
C ASP A 20 -21.83 13.56 -10.01
N GLY A 21 -22.17 13.03 -11.19
CA GLY A 21 -23.36 13.40 -11.95
C GLY A 21 -23.27 14.74 -12.71
N ARG A 22 -22.12 15.42 -12.68
CA ARG A 22 -21.90 16.70 -13.37
C ARG A 22 -21.01 16.50 -14.59
N ALA A 23 -21.49 16.93 -15.76
CA ALA A 23 -20.67 16.98 -16.96
C ALA A 23 -19.61 18.10 -16.81
N MET A 24 -18.35 17.74 -17.02
CA MET A 24 -17.21 18.66 -16.99
C MET A 24 -16.44 18.57 -18.30
N SER A 25 -16.16 19.72 -18.90
CA SER A 25 -15.37 19.81 -20.14
C SER A 25 -13.91 20.12 -19.85
N PHE A 26 -13.00 19.36 -20.47
CA PHE A 26 -11.55 19.55 -20.34
C PHE A 26 -10.92 20.22 -21.57
N GLN A 27 -11.73 20.66 -22.55
CA GLN A 27 -11.26 21.29 -23.79
C GLN A 27 -10.35 22.50 -23.55
N ARG A 28 -10.69 23.31 -22.54
CA ARG A 28 -10.01 24.56 -22.22
C ARG A 28 -9.34 24.54 -20.84
N LEU A 29 -9.04 23.35 -20.32
CA LEU A 29 -8.38 23.19 -19.02
C LEU A 29 -7.00 23.87 -19.00
N THR A 30 -6.26 23.80 -20.11
CA THR A 30 -4.89 24.30 -20.19
C THR A 30 -4.75 25.39 -21.26
N LYS A 31 -3.77 26.29 -21.07
CA LYS A 31 -3.55 27.43 -21.98
C LYS A 31 -2.66 27.05 -23.17
N SER A 32 -1.72 26.12 -22.96
CA SER A 32 -0.78 25.68 -23.99
C SER A 32 -0.80 24.15 -24.20
N ALA A 33 -0.14 23.70 -25.27
CA ALA A 33 0.11 22.27 -25.50
C ALA A 33 1.11 21.68 -24.49
N SER A 34 2.09 22.48 -24.04
CA SER A 34 3.04 22.07 -23.00
C SER A 34 2.32 21.84 -21.66
N ASP A 35 1.44 22.75 -21.28
CA ASP A 35 0.60 22.62 -20.08
C ASP A 35 -0.28 21.36 -20.17
N HIS A 36 -0.87 21.11 -21.35
CA HIS A 36 -1.69 19.92 -21.58
C HIS A 36 -0.88 18.63 -21.38
N GLN A 37 0.34 18.59 -21.92
CA GLN A 37 1.24 17.44 -21.76
C GLN A 37 1.62 17.21 -20.29
N GLN A 38 1.92 18.28 -19.55
CA GLN A 38 2.25 18.18 -18.12
C GLN A 38 1.08 17.63 -17.30
N VAL A 39 -0.15 18.14 -17.53
CA VAL A 39 -1.34 17.64 -16.85
C VAL A 39 -1.61 16.18 -17.20
N CYS A 40 -1.47 15.80 -18.48
CA CYS A 40 -1.63 14.41 -18.91
C CYS A 40 -0.61 13.49 -18.25
N GLN A 41 0.65 13.93 -18.13
CA GLN A 41 1.70 13.16 -17.49
C GLN A 41 1.46 13.00 -15.98
N TRP A 42 1.10 14.08 -15.30
CA TRP A 42 0.75 14.03 -13.88
C TRP A 42 -0.42 13.09 -13.63
N LEU A 43 -1.50 13.22 -14.40
CA LEU A 43 -2.70 12.41 -14.23
C LEU A 43 -2.46 10.94 -14.59
N TRP A 44 -1.60 10.67 -15.57
CA TRP A 44 -1.15 9.31 -15.86
C TRP A 44 -0.40 8.69 -14.68
N THR A 45 0.47 9.44 -13.99
CA THR A 45 1.16 8.98 -12.78
C THR A 45 0.17 8.66 -11.65
N VAL A 46 -0.84 9.53 -11.45
CA VAL A 46 -1.92 9.30 -10.47
C VAL A 46 -2.73 8.05 -10.83
N LEU A 47 -3.17 7.92 -12.09
CA LEU A 47 -3.90 6.74 -12.56
C LEU A 47 -3.06 5.47 -12.40
N LEU A 48 -1.75 5.53 -12.65
CA LEU A 48 -0.89 4.38 -12.52
C LEU A 48 -0.80 3.92 -11.05
N GLY A 49 -0.51 4.82 -10.11
CA GLY A 49 -0.42 4.48 -8.68
C GLY A 49 -1.78 4.18 -8.07
N ASP A 50 -2.65 5.18 -8.01
CA ASP A 50 -3.93 5.09 -7.30
C ASP A 50 -4.95 4.21 -8.02
N GLY A 51 -4.86 4.10 -9.34
CA GLY A 51 -5.64 3.11 -10.10
C GLY A 51 -5.24 1.68 -9.73
N THR A 52 -3.94 1.39 -9.61
CA THR A 52 -3.46 0.08 -9.16
C THR A 52 -3.95 -0.21 -7.74
N ARG A 53 -3.77 0.73 -6.81
CA ARG A 53 -4.20 0.57 -5.40
C ARG A 53 -5.70 0.40 -5.26
N ALA A 54 -6.50 1.15 -6.04
CA ALA A 54 -7.95 1.02 -6.01
C ALA A 54 -8.42 -0.36 -6.50
N LEU A 55 -7.79 -0.92 -7.52
CA LEU A 55 -8.10 -2.28 -8.01
C LEU A 55 -7.70 -3.35 -6.99
N VAL A 56 -6.52 -3.19 -6.37
CA VAL A 56 -6.04 -4.08 -5.29
C VAL A 56 -6.98 -4.04 -4.08
N ALA A 57 -7.40 -2.85 -3.65
CA ALA A 57 -8.34 -2.68 -2.54
C ALA A 57 -9.71 -3.34 -2.80
N ALA A 58 -10.11 -3.43 -4.07
CA ALA A 58 -11.32 -4.15 -4.50
C ALA A 58 -11.12 -5.67 -4.67
N GLY A 59 -9.92 -6.20 -4.39
CA GLY A 59 -9.58 -7.62 -4.60
C GLY A 59 -9.39 -8.01 -6.07
N GLU A 60 -9.37 -7.05 -6.99
CA GLU A 60 -9.31 -7.31 -8.44
C GLU A 60 -7.87 -7.45 -8.94
N TRP A 61 -7.10 -8.37 -8.36
CA TRP A 61 -5.67 -8.54 -8.59
C TRP A 61 -5.29 -8.71 -10.07
N ASN A 62 -6.07 -9.50 -10.83
CA ASN A 62 -5.83 -9.68 -12.27
C ASN A 62 -6.04 -8.38 -13.06
N ARG A 63 -7.05 -7.57 -12.70
CA ARG A 63 -7.28 -6.26 -13.33
C ARG A 63 -6.17 -5.28 -12.93
N ALA A 64 -5.72 -5.30 -11.68
CA ALA A 64 -4.58 -4.48 -11.23
C ALA A 64 -3.32 -4.80 -12.06
N ARG A 65 -3.01 -6.08 -12.27
CA ARG A 65 -1.90 -6.50 -13.13
C ARG A 65 -2.06 -6.04 -14.58
N ALA A 66 -3.24 -6.23 -15.17
CA ALA A 66 -3.53 -5.79 -16.53
C ALA A 66 -3.38 -4.27 -16.68
N HIS A 67 -3.88 -3.51 -15.70
CA HIS A 67 -3.74 -2.05 -15.60
C HIS A 67 -2.28 -1.63 -15.55
N SER A 68 -1.49 -2.19 -14.62
CA SER A 68 -0.06 -1.87 -14.52
C SER A 68 0.70 -2.20 -15.81
N ARG A 69 0.36 -3.29 -16.51
CA ARG A 69 0.96 -3.64 -17.82
C ARG A 69 0.57 -2.65 -18.91
N GLN A 70 -0.72 -2.36 -19.04
CA GLN A 70 -1.26 -1.41 -20.03
C GLN A 70 -0.60 -0.04 -19.91
N HIS A 71 -0.38 0.41 -18.68
CA HIS A 71 0.25 1.70 -18.40
C HIS A 71 1.77 1.62 -18.22
N ARG A 72 2.43 0.51 -18.60
CA ARG A 72 3.90 0.33 -18.51
C ARG A 72 4.47 0.60 -17.10
N GLY A 73 3.69 0.33 -16.07
CA GLY A 73 4.04 0.52 -14.66
C GLY A 73 4.85 -0.63 -14.03
N ILE A 74 5.23 -1.64 -14.81
CA ILE A 74 6.08 -2.74 -14.35
C ILE A 74 7.53 -2.43 -14.74
N GLY A 75 8.20 -1.64 -13.90
CA GLY A 75 9.63 -1.32 -14.03
C GLY A 75 10.54 -2.32 -13.32
N GLN A 76 11.82 -1.98 -13.20
CA GLN A 76 12.80 -2.74 -12.40
C GLN A 76 12.75 -2.38 -10.91
N ARG A 77 12.41 -1.13 -10.57
CA ARG A 77 12.15 -0.70 -9.19
C ARG A 77 10.90 -1.37 -8.61
N LEU A 78 10.84 -1.51 -7.30
CA LEU A 78 9.78 -2.24 -6.61
C LEU A 78 8.58 -1.34 -6.28
N PHE A 79 8.08 -0.61 -7.28
CA PHE A 79 6.82 0.12 -7.17
C PHE A 79 5.59 -0.80 -7.33
N ASP A 80 4.40 -0.25 -7.11
CA ASP A 80 3.12 -0.97 -7.05
C ASP A 80 2.92 -1.98 -8.19
N GLY A 81 3.22 -1.60 -9.44
CA GLY A 81 3.03 -2.50 -10.59
C GLY A 81 3.89 -3.77 -10.51
N ARG A 82 5.13 -3.65 -10.02
CA ARG A 82 6.03 -4.80 -9.85
C ARG A 82 5.62 -5.65 -8.64
N GLN A 83 5.19 -5.00 -7.55
CA GLN A 83 4.66 -5.70 -6.36
C GLN A 83 3.40 -6.51 -6.71
N VAL A 84 2.46 -5.92 -7.46
CA VAL A 84 1.25 -6.60 -7.94
C VAL A 84 1.58 -7.81 -8.81
N GLU A 85 2.57 -7.70 -9.69
CA GLU A 85 3.00 -8.82 -10.53
C GLU A 85 3.55 -9.99 -9.70
N VAL A 86 4.31 -9.73 -8.63
CA VAL A 86 4.77 -10.75 -7.66
C VAL A 86 3.57 -11.37 -6.95
N LEU A 87 2.69 -10.56 -6.37
CA LEU A 87 1.54 -11.04 -5.59
C LEU A 87 0.59 -11.89 -6.43
N VAL A 88 0.30 -11.49 -7.67
CA VAL A 88 -0.55 -12.29 -8.57
C VAL A 88 0.07 -13.66 -8.90
N ARG A 89 1.41 -13.74 -9.02
CA ARG A 89 2.09 -15.04 -9.22
C ARG A 89 2.00 -15.92 -7.97
N CYS A 90 2.21 -15.34 -6.78
CA CYS A 90 2.03 -16.05 -5.52
C CYS A 90 0.60 -16.59 -5.37
N LEU A 91 -0.40 -15.73 -5.58
CA LEU A 91 -1.82 -16.09 -5.49
C LEU A 91 -2.24 -17.11 -6.56
N GLY A 92 -1.54 -17.14 -7.70
CA GLY A 92 -1.76 -18.10 -8.78
C GLY A 92 -1.05 -19.45 -8.61
N ALA A 93 -0.59 -19.78 -7.40
CA ALA A 93 0.16 -21.00 -7.08
C ALA A 93 1.47 -21.15 -7.90
N GLN A 94 2.13 -20.02 -8.21
CA GLN A 94 3.44 -19.99 -8.86
C GLN A 94 4.48 -19.26 -7.96
N PRO A 95 4.70 -19.71 -6.72
CA PRO A 95 5.57 -19.03 -5.76
C PRO A 95 7.03 -18.96 -6.21
N SER A 96 7.55 -20.01 -6.86
CA SER A 96 8.93 -20.01 -7.37
C SER A 96 9.13 -19.00 -8.50
N ASP A 97 8.15 -18.85 -9.40
CA ASP A 97 8.18 -17.84 -10.45
C ASP A 97 8.04 -16.43 -9.89
N ALA A 98 7.22 -16.26 -8.85
CA ALA A 98 7.09 -15.00 -8.13
C ALA A 98 8.42 -14.58 -7.51
N LEU A 99 9.11 -15.50 -6.85
CA LEU A 99 10.41 -15.27 -6.23
C LEU A 99 11.49 -14.96 -7.28
N MET A 100 11.56 -15.72 -8.37
CA MET A 100 12.48 -15.45 -9.48
C MET A 100 12.21 -14.06 -10.10
N PHE A 101 10.95 -13.69 -10.25
CA PHE A 101 10.57 -12.37 -10.77
C PHE A 101 10.96 -11.24 -9.79
N LEU A 102 10.77 -11.46 -8.49
CA LEU A 102 11.16 -10.53 -7.42
C LEU A 102 12.69 -10.33 -7.38
N HIS A 103 13.48 -11.38 -7.55
CA HIS A 103 14.95 -11.29 -7.58
C HIS A 103 15.50 -10.45 -8.75
N LYS A 104 14.70 -10.23 -9.80
CA LYS A 104 15.04 -9.32 -10.90
C LYS A 104 14.74 -7.85 -10.59
N SER A 105 14.21 -7.54 -9.40
CA SER A 105 13.94 -6.17 -8.97
C SER A 105 15.24 -5.46 -8.54
N GLN A 106 15.25 -4.14 -8.65
CA GLN A 106 16.32 -3.27 -8.18
C GLN A 106 15.76 -2.32 -7.11
N PRO A 107 15.56 -2.80 -5.87
CA PRO A 107 15.14 -1.93 -4.77
C PRO A 107 16.26 -0.94 -4.46
N VAL A 108 15.95 0.36 -4.47
CA VAL A 108 16.93 1.43 -4.19
C VAL A 108 16.73 1.97 -2.79
N GLU A 109 15.49 2.22 -2.40
CA GLU A 109 15.16 2.83 -1.12
C GLU A 109 15.01 1.80 0.02
N PRO A 110 15.26 2.19 1.29
CA PRO A 110 15.04 1.31 2.44
C PRO A 110 13.62 0.71 2.50
N TRP A 111 12.60 1.50 2.11
CA TRP A 111 11.23 1.01 2.07
C TRP A 111 11.04 -0.07 0.98
N GLU A 112 11.71 0.04 -0.17
CA GLU A 112 11.66 -0.98 -1.22
C GLU A 112 12.29 -2.28 -0.73
N GLN A 113 13.40 -2.20 0.01
CA GLN A 113 14.08 -3.37 0.59
C GLN A 113 13.20 -4.07 1.62
N SER A 114 12.50 -3.31 2.47
CA SER A 114 11.57 -3.87 3.45
C SER A 114 10.39 -4.59 2.78
N VAL A 115 9.81 -4.00 1.73
CA VAL A 115 8.76 -4.65 0.93
C VAL A 115 9.29 -5.87 0.19
N ALA A 116 10.50 -5.80 -0.37
CA ALA A 116 11.14 -6.95 -1.04
C ALA A 116 11.30 -8.12 -0.07
N ALA A 117 11.80 -7.87 1.14
CA ALA A 117 12.00 -8.90 2.15
C ALA A 117 10.68 -9.56 2.58
N ALA A 118 9.61 -8.76 2.76
CA ALA A 118 8.29 -9.28 3.05
C ALA A 118 7.72 -10.14 1.90
N LEU A 119 7.87 -9.68 0.65
CA LEU A 119 7.45 -10.45 -0.52
C LEU A 119 8.25 -11.75 -0.67
N THR A 120 9.55 -11.75 -0.35
CA THR A 120 10.37 -12.97 -0.34
C THR A 120 9.82 -14.00 0.65
N VAL A 121 9.54 -13.60 1.89
CA VAL A 121 8.95 -14.50 2.90
C VAL A 121 7.58 -15.01 2.44
N LEU A 122 6.74 -14.13 1.87
CA LEU A 122 5.45 -14.53 1.33
C LEU A 122 5.58 -15.57 0.21
N CYS A 123 6.53 -15.40 -0.73
CA CYS A 123 6.75 -16.38 -1.81
C CYS A 123 7.12 -17.74 -1.24
N HIS A 124 8.05 -17.80 -0.28
CA HIS A 124 8.43 -19.05 0.38
C HIS A 124 7.26 -19.70 1.13
N ARG A 125 6.48 -18.93 1.89
CA ARG A 125 5.31 -19.47 2.60
C ARG A 125 4.23 -19.99 1.64
N ALA A 126 4.05 -19.33 0.50
CA ALA A 126 3.15 -19.80 -0.55
C ALA A 126 3.65 -21.09 -1.25
N ALA A 127 4.93 -21.45 -1.08
CA ALA A 127 5.50 -22.74 -1.46
C ALA A 127 5.54 -23.74 -0.28
N ASP A 128 4.84 -23.47 0.83
CA ASP A 128 4.87 -24.26 2.07
C ASP A 128 6.25 -24.37 2.75
N GLU A 129 7.16 -23.43 2.44
CA GLU A 129 8.48 -23.35 3.03
C GLU A 129 8.50 -22.47 4.29
N HIS A 130 9.43 -22.75 5.19
CA HIS A 130 9.60 -22.04 6.47
C HIS A 130 10.97 -21.36 6.55
N PRO A 131 11.17 -20.24 5.84
CA PRO A 131 12.49 -19.68 5.58
C PRO A 131 13.01 -18.85 6.77
N VAL A 132 13.81 -19.46 7.64
CA VAL A 132 14.33 -18.78 8.85
C VAL A 132 15.10 -17.49 8.54
N GLU A 133 16.09 -17.55 7.64
CA GLU A 133 16.94 -16.39 7.33
C GLU A 133 16.17 -15.25 6.62
N PRO A 134 15.32 -15.52 5.59
CA PRO A 134 14.45 -14.50 5.03
C PRO A 134 13.50 -13.83 6.04
N ILE A 135 12.98 -14.58 7.03
CA ILE A 135 12.16 -13.99 8.10
C ILE A 135 13.00 -13.01 8.93
N ASP A 136 14.24 -13.37 9.28
CA ASP A 136 15.13 -12.48 10.04
C ASP A 136 15.49 -11.21 9.28
N LYS A 137 15.77 -11.34 7.98
CA LYS A 137 15.99 -10.18 7.10
C LYS A 137 14.77 -9.29 7.01
N MET A 138 13.57 -9.86 6.88
CA MET A 138 12.32 -9.10 6.84
C MET A 138 12.11 -8.30 8.12
N VAL A 139 12.27 -8.93 9.29
CA VAL A 139 12.18 -8.24 10.60
C VAL A 139 13.23 -7.15 10.70
N GLN A 140 14.49 -7.44 10.36
CA GLN A 140 15.58 -6.46 10.39
C GLN A 140 15.30 -5.24 9.50
N HIS A 141 14.87 -5.44 8.25
CA HIS A 141 14.57 -4.33 7.34
C HIS A 141 13.41 -3.48 7.83
N TYR A 142 12.36 -4.09 8.39
CA TYR A 142 11.27 -3.32 9.01
C TYR A 142 11.78 -2.49 10.19
N LEU A 143 12.60 -3.07 11.07
CA LEU A 143 13.17 -2.38 12.23
C LEU A 143 14.19 -1.30 11.85
N ALA A 144 14.75 -1.33 10.65
CA ALA A 144 15.66 -0.31 10.14
C ALA A 144 14.95 0.86 9.43
N LEU A 145 13.62 0.78 9.21
CA LEU A 145 12.88 1.89 8.61
C LEU A 145 12.93 3.13 9.50
N ASP A 146 13.03 4.30 8.87
CA ASP A 146 12.98 5.58 9.60
C ASP A 146 11.58 5.85 10.20
N SER A 147 11.56 6.64 11.26
CA SER A 147 10.38 6.97 12.05
C SER A 147 9.69 8.27 11.61
N ALA A 148 9.99 8.78 10.42
CA ALA A 148 9.35 9.95 9.83
C ALA A 148 7.81 9.89 9.95
N PRO A 149 7.14 10.95 10.46
CA PRO A 149 5.69 10.97 10.66
C PRO A 149 4.88 10.79 9.37
N GLU A 150 5.36 11.31 8.23
CA GLU A 150 4.69 11.22 6.94
C GLU A 150 4.59 9.78 6.39
N LEU A 151 5.39 8.85 6.93
CA LEU A 151 5.38 7.44 6.55
C LEU A 151 4.74 6.52 7.59
N ALA A 152 4.10 7.06 8.64
CA ALA A 152 3.52 6.29 9.73
C ALA A 152 2.55 5.19 9.29
N VAL A 153 1.61 5.54 8.40
CA VAL A 153 0.60 4.61 7.89
C VAL A 153 1.24 3.52 7.04
N PHE A 154 2.21 3.89 6.19
CA PHE A 154 2.95 2.91 5.40
C PHE A 154 3.70 1.94 6.31
N ARG A 155 4.48 2.46 7.25
CA ARG A 155 5.35 1.68 8.12
C ARG A 155 4.57 0.79 9.08
N SER A 156 3.47 1.29 9.66
CA SER A 156 2.59 0.47 10.48
C SER A 156 2.03 -0.71 9.69
N ARG A 157 1.59 -0.50 8.44
CA ARG A 157 1.13 -1.59 7.56
C ARG A 157 2.24 -2.58 7.21
N VAL A 158 3.47 -2.13 6.98
CA VAL A 158 4.62 -3.04 6.85
C VAL A 158 4.81 -3.86 8.13
N GLY A 159 4.73 -3.22 9.30
CA GLY A 159 4.81 -3.91 10.59
C GLY A 159 3.71 -4.97 10.77
N LEU A 160 2.48 -4.68 10.37
CA LEU A 160 1.39 -5.66 10.38
C LEU A 160 1.68 -6.85 9.46
N VAL A 161 2.19 -6.60 8.25
CA VAL A 161 2.62 -7.67 7.33
C VAL A 161 3.75 -8.51 7.95
N VAL A 162 4.71 -7.89 8.65
CA VAL A 162 5.75 -8.62 9.37
C VAL A 162 5.16 -9.52 10.45
N LEU A 163 4.14 -9.06 11.18
CA LEU A 163 3.46 -9.89 12.19
C LEU A 163 2.75 -11.08 11.54
N ASP A 164 2.01 -10.86 10.45
CA ASP A 164 1.32 -11.92 9.70
C ASP A 164 2.30 -12.97 9.14
N LEU A 165 3.44 -12.51 8.64
CA LEU A 165 4.43 -13.35 7.98
C LEU A 165 5.40 -14.05 8.94
N SER A 166 5.52 -13.59 10.18
CA SER A 166 6.46 -14.14 11.17
C SER A 166 5.81 -15.17 12.11
N PRO A 167 6.54 -16.22 12.54
CA PRO A 167 6.11 -17.05 13.65
C PRO A 167 6.08 -16.25 14.96
N LYS A 168 5.24 -16.65 15.91
CA LYS A 168 5.08 -15.98 17.22
C LYS A 168 6.41 -15.68 17.94
N THR A 169 7.38 -16.57 17.82
CA THR A 169 8.73 -16.43 18.42
C THR A 169 9.55 -15.27 17.86
N ARG A 170 9.19 -14.70 16.70
CA ARG A 170 9.89 -13.59 16.05
C ARG A 170 9.05 -12.30 15.94
N GLN A 171 7.86 -12.28 16.53
CA GLN A 171 6.94 -11.13 16.45
C GLN A 171 7.25 -10.02 17.47
N SER A 172 7.94 -10.33 18.57
CA SER A 172 8.02 -9.44 19.75
C SER A 172 8.62 -8.07 19.46
N GLU A 173 9.70 -7.99 18.68
CA GLU A 173 10.36 -6.72 18.37
C GLU A 173 9.51 -5.86 17.44
N ALA A 174 8.94 -6.47 16.39
CA ALA A 174 8.06 -5.77 15.47
C ALA A 174 6.79 -5.26 16.16
N MET A 175 6.21 -6.08 17.05
CA MET A 175 5.05 -5.68 17.85
C MET A 175 5.37 -4.52 18.78
N ARG A 176 6.53 -4.54 19.47
CA ARG A 176 6.93 -3.47 20.38
C ARG A 176 7.10 -2.15 19.62
N ARG A 177 7.79 -2.19 18.48
CA ARG A 177 7.95 -1.02 17.61
C ARG A 177 6.59 -0.48 17.17
N LEU A 178 5.70 -1.35 16.69
CA LEU A 178 4.39 -0.96 16.19
C LEU A 178 3.51 -0.33 17.29
N ALA A 179 3.48 -0.92 18.50
CA ALA A 179 2.75 -0.37 19.63
C ALA A 179 3.29 1.01 20.03
N TYR A 180 4.61 1.15 20.12
CA TYR A 180 5.26 2.42 20.46
C TYR A 180 4.91 3.51 19.44
N GLU A 181 5.02 3.22 18.14
CA GLU A 181 4.69 4.20 17.09
C GLU A 181 3.21 4.58 17.07
N ALA A 182 2.31 3.61 17.23
CA ALA A 182 0.87 3.86 17.29
C ALA A 182 0.49 4.78 18.47
N MET A 183 1.15 4.60 19.62
CA MET A 183 0.92 5.40 20.82
C MET A 183 1.55 6.80 20.74
N THR A 184 2.66 6.95 20.01
CA THR A 184 3.40 8.23 19.93
C THR A 184 2.88 9.17 18.86
N GLN A 185 2.44 8.65 17.70
CA GLN A 185 2.05 9.51 16.58
C GLN A 185 0.58 9.93 16.62
N THR A 186 -0.27 9.25 17.39
CA THR A 186 -1.71 9.54 17.52
C THR A 186 -2.46 9.66 16.18
N ASP A 187 -1.93 9.02 15.12
CA ASP A 187 -2.57 8.99 13.81
C ASP A 187 -3.76 8.03 13.83
N GLY A 188 -4.95 8.52 13.48
CA GLY A 188 -6.18 7.74 13.52
C GLY A 188 -6.17 6.52 12.60
N TYR A 189 -5.52 6.58 11.43
CA TYR A 189 -5.41 5.45 10.51
C TYR A 189 -4.49 4.37 11.06
N VAL A 190 -3.34 4.77 11.63
CA VAL A 190 -2.42 3.85 12.31
C VAL A 190 -3.13 3.18 13.49
N ALA A 191 -3.79 3.96 14.34
CA ALA A 191 -4.52 3.45 15.50
C ALA A 191 -5.62 2.44 15.09
N ARG A 192 -6.38 2.76 14.03
CA ARG A 192 -7.41 1.87 13.49
C ARG A 192 -6.81 0.55 13.00
N ASP A 193 -5.77 0.62 12.17
CA ASP A 193 -5.17 -0.56 11.55
C ASP A 193 -4.54 -1.47 12.64
N VAL A 194 -3.91 -0.89 13.67
CA VAL A 194 -3.37 -1.63 14.83
C VAL A 194 -4.47 -2.27 15.69
N LEU A 195 -5.56 -1.55 15.99
CA LEU A 195 -6.69 -2.09 16.76
C LEU A 195 -7.43 -3.22 16.04
N ALA A 196 -7.49 -3.16 14.71
CA ALA A 196 -8.13 -4.17 13.89
C ALA A 196 -7.31 -5.47 13.80
N HIS A 197 -6.00 -5.42 14.05
CA HIS A 197 -5.12 -6.56 13.87
C HIS A 197 -5.13 -7.53 15.07
N PRO A 198 -5.39 -8.85 14.88
CA PRO A 198 -5.54 -9.80 15.98
C PRO A 198 -4.35 -9.89 16.93
N VAL A 199 -3.13 -9.99 16.39
CA VAL A 199 -1.89 -10.09 17.19
C VAL A 199 -1.69 -8.84 18.05
N CYS A 200 -1.98 -7.66 17.49
CA CYS A 200 -1.84 -6.40 18.19
C CYS A 200 -2.91 -6.29 19.28
N ARG A 201 -4.15 -6.64 18.97
CA ARG A 201 -5.25 -6.63 19.93
C ARG A 201 -4.95 -7.54 21.12
N GLU A 202 -4.39 -8.71 20.92
CA GLU A 202 -3.99 -9.62 22.01
C GLU A 202 -2.85 -9.03 22.85
N ALA A 203 -1.86 -8.39 22.23
CA ALA A 203 -0.68 -7.86 22.91
C ALA A 203 -0.92 -6.54 23.67
N LEU A 204 -1.81 -5.67 23.17
CA LEU A 204 -2.06 -4.35 23.76
C LEU A 204 -2.82 -4.47 25.08
N GLY A 205 -2.39 -3.70 26.08
CA GLY A 205 -3.10 -3.54 27.35
C GLY A 205 -4.37 -2.71 27.23
N HIS A 206 -5.25 -2.78 28.24
CA HIS A 206 -6.51 -2.02 28.25
C HIS A 206 -6.31 -0.50 28.11
N GLY A 207 -5.27 0.05 28.73
CA GLY A 207 -4.95 1.48 28.63
C GLY A 207 -4.60 1.90 27.21
N GLU A 208 -3.69 1.16 26.56
CA GLU A 208 -3.26 1.42 25.18
C GLU A 208 -4.43 1.30 24.21
N ARG A 209 -5.26 0.26 24.34
CA ARG A 209 -6.48 0.10 23.52
C ARG A 209 -7.42 1.30 23.65
N ARG A 210 -7.61 1.84 24.87
CA ARG A 210 -8.44 3.04 25.07
C ARG A 210 -7.84 4.26 24.38
N THR A 211 -6.53 4.47 24.52
CA THR A 211 -5.83 5.60 23.88
C THR A 211 -5.94 5.54 22.36
N LEU A 212 -5.68 4.37 21.76
CA LEU A 212 -5.81 4.20 20.31
C LEU A 212 -7.27 4.37 19.86
N SER A 213 -8.25 3.86 20.59
CA SER A 213 -9.67 4.05 20.26
C SER A 213 -10.08 5.53 20.31
N ALA A 214 -9.54 6.28 21.27
CA ALA A 214 -9.76 7.73 21.34
C ALA A 214 -9.15 8.45 20.13
N ALA A 215 -7.96 8.05 19.67
CA ALA A 215 -7.33 8.61 18.47
C ALA A 215 -8.14 8.32 17.19
N VAL A 216 -8.71 7.11 17.06
CA VAL A 216 -9.63 6.77 15.96
C VAL A 216 -10.87 7.67 15.98
N ALA A 217 -11.46 7.84 17.17
CA ALA A 217 -12.66 8.65 17.33
C ALA A 217 -12.41 10.15 17.05
N SER A 218 -11.30 10.71 17.54
CA SER A 218 -10.94 12.11 17.30
C SER A 218 -10.64 12.40 15.84
N ALA A 219 -10.17 11.40 15.08
CA ALA A 219 -9.98 11.51 13.64
C ALA A 219 -11.28 11.39 12.83
N GLY A 220 -12.44 11.19 13.48
CA GLY A 220 -13.73 11.02 12.81
C GLY A 220 -13.85 9.71 12.02
N LEU A 221 -12.92 8.76 12.19
CA LEU A 221 -12.89 7.53 11.42
C LEU A 221 -14.00 6.59 11.89
N GLY A 222 -14.80 6.10 10.94
CA GLY A 222 -15.90 5.18 11.21
C GLY A 222 -17.24 5.85 11.57
N GLN A 223 -17.32 7.19 11.58
CA GLN A 223 -18.57 7.91 11.87
C GLN A 223 -19.58 7.85 10.72
N GLY A 224 -19.13 7.64 9.48
CA GLY A 224 -20.00 7.55 8.30
C GLY A 224 -20.67 8.86 7.87
N HIS A 225 -20.42 9.95 8.59
CA HIS A 225 -20.83 11.31 8.26
C HIS A 225 -19.70 12.30 8.58
N ILE A 226 -19.71 13.45 7.93
CA ILE A 226 -18.84 14.58 8.30
C ILE A 226 -19.38 15.12 9.64
N PRO A 227 -18.53 15.39 10.65
CA PRO A 227 -18.97 16.03 11.89
C PRO A 227 -19.67 17.36 11.61
N GLU A 228 -20.72 17.69 12.37
CA GLU A 228 -21.31 19.03 12.29
C GLU A 228 -20.28 20.08 12.76
N PRO A 229 -20.25 21.28 12.13
CA PRO A 229 -19.28 22.33 12.44
C PRO A 229 -19.36 22.85 13.88
#